data_AF-A0A517Q5F8-F1
#
_entry.id   AF-A0A517Q5F8-F1
#
_cell.length_a   1.000
_cell.length_b   1.000
_cell.length_c   1.000
_cell.angle_alpha   90.00
_cell.angle_beta   90.00
_cell.angle_gamma   90.00
#
_symmetry.space_group_name_H-M   'P 1'
#
loop_
_entity.id
_entity.type
_entity.pdbx_description
1 polymer ?
#
loop_
_entity_poly.entity_id
_entity_poly.type
_entity_poly.pdbx_seq_one_letter_code
_entity_poly.pdbx_strand_id
1 'polypeptide(L)'
;MTASAKWRGHAICYNQDQGIWIYVDTGQPVEEWKDRPCGWCGDENTPEGHDGCLGTLPGVRNACCGHGVDDDAYIQFQDGSELRGLEAGEKFKEMETAFSRRFARFCRNRMSG
;
A
#
# COMPACT_ATOMS: atom_id res chain seq x y z
N MET A 1 -16.69 17.51 10.13
CA MET A 1 -16.09 16.15 10.26
C MET A 1 -15.10 16.00 9.13
N THR A 2 -13.83 15.87 9.47
CA THR A 2 -12.76 15.62 8.50
C THR A 2 -12.77 14.13 8.15
N ALA A 3 -12.91 13.78 6.86
CA ALA A 3 -12.80 12.38 6.44
C ALA A 3 -11.38 11.87 6.77
N SER A 4 -11.27 10.64 7.26
CA SER A 4 -9.99 10.00 7.60
C SER A 4 -9.86 8.66 6.90
N ALA A 5 -8.64 8.32 6.49
CA ALA A 5 -8.31 7.05 5.84
C ALA A 5 -6.85 6.68 6.14
N LYS A 6 -6.32 5.67 5.46
CA LYS A 6 -4.90 5.33 5.46
C LYS A 6 -4.35 5.25 4.06
N TRP A 7 -3.08 5.60 3.91
CA TRP A 7 -2.35 5.51 2.66
C TRP A 7 -0.95 4.98 2.92
N ARG A 8 -0.59 3.86 2.29
CA ARG A 8 0.72 3.19 2.46
C ARG A 8 1.12 2.99 3.93
N GLY A 9 0.17 2.59 4.77
CA GLY A 9 0.36 2.37 6.21
C GLY A 9 0.35 3.63 7.08
N HIS A 10 0.22 4.84 6.50
CA HIS A 10 0.15 6.10 7.24
C HIS A 10 -1.29 6.59 7.38
N ALA A 11 -1.62 7.19 8.52
CA ALA A 11 -2.91 7.85 8.70
C ALA A 11 -2.98 9.14 7.86
N ILE A 12 -4.09 9.31 7.15
CA ILE A 12 -4.36 10.50 6.33
C ILE A 12 -5.72 11.10 6.67
N CYS A 13 -5.85 12.41 6.47
CA CYS A 13 -7.10 13.11 6.70
C CYS A 13 -7.37 14.16 5.62
N TYR A 14 -8.64 14.46 5.36
CA TYR A 14 -9.04 15.41 4.32
C TYR A 14 -9.05 16.84 4.87
N ASN A 15 -8.07 17.65 4.46
CA ASN A 15 -8.03 19.07 4.80
C ASN A 15 -9.09 19.81 3.97
N GLN A 16 -10.18 20.23 4.61
CA GLN A 16 -11.29 20.93 3.94
C GLN A 16 -10.90 22.32 3.45
N ASP A 17 -9.97 23.00 4.13
CA ASP A 17 -9.55 24.36 3.76
C ASP A 17 -8.70 24.35 2.49
N GLN A 18 -7.87 23.32 2.33
CA GLN A 18 -7.00 23.15 1.16
C GLN A 18 -7.62 22.26 0.08
N GLY A 19 -8.67 21.50 0.41
CA GLY A 19 -9.32 20.56 -0.51
C GLY A 19 -8.49 19.31 -0.84
N ILE A 20 -7.50 18.96 -0.01
CA ILE A 20 -6.52 17.89 -0.27
C ILE A 20 -6.44 16.88 0.88
N TRP A 21 -5.94 15.68 0.59
CA TRP A 21 -5.55 14.72 1.62
C TRP A 21 -4.14 15.01 2.12
N ILE A 22 -3.97 15.03 3.44
CA ILE A 22 -2.69 15.24 4.11
C ILE A 22 -2.36 14.07 5.04
N TYR A 23 -1.07 13.82 5.26
CA TYR A 23 -0.60 12.93 6.31
C TYR A 23 -0.84 13.53 7.68
N VAL A 24 -1.40 12.75 8.61
CA VAL A 24 -1.76 13.24 9.95
C VAL A 24 -0.54 13.63 10.78
N ASP A 25 0.59 12.96 10.57
CA ASP A 25 1.81 13.14 11.35
C ASP A 25 2.68 14.30 10.87
N THR A 26 2.75 14.55 9.56
CA THR A 26 3.58 15.63 8.99
C THR A 26 2.79 16.82 8.48
N GLY A 27 1.47 16.67 8.25
CA GLY A 27 0.64 17.68 7.60
C GLY A 27 0.93 17.87 6.10
N GLN A 28 1.84 17.08 5.52
CA GLN A 28 2.20 17.20 4.10
C GLN A 28 1.14 16.58 3.19
N PRO A 29 0.99 17.07 1.95
CA PRO A 29 0.11 16.47 0.95
C PRO A 29 0.46 15.00 0.69
N VAL A 30 -0.57 14.16 0.57
CA VAL A 30 -0.38 12.74 0.20
C VAL A 30 0.26 12.58 -1.18
N GLU A 31 0.15 13.57 -2.07
CA GLU A 31 0.77 13.55 -3.40
C GLU A 31 2.31 13.55 -3.36
N GLU A 32 2.92 13.99 -2.27
CA GLU A 32 4.39 13.98 -2.05
C GLU A 32 4.91 12.62 -1.57
N TRP A 33 4.11 11.55 -1.65
CA TRP A 33 4.41 10.22 -1.11
C TRP A 33 5.66 9.52 -1.67
N LYS A 34 6.21 9.98 -2.80
CA LYS A 34 7.22 9.25 -3.59
C LYS A 34 8.51 8.94 -2.83
N ASP A 35 8.88 9.77 -1.86
CA ASP A 35 10.08 9.58 -1.05
C ASP A 35 9.76 9.04 0.34
N ARG A 36 8.48 8.77 0.63
CA ARG A 36 8.03 8.31 1.93
C ARG A 36 8.01 6.77 1.96
N PRO A 37 8.72 6.11 2.89
CA PRO A 37 8.63 4.66 3.04
C PRO A 37 7.26 4.25 3.59
N CYS A 38 6.91 2.97 3.41
CA CYS A 38 5.69 2.42 4.00
C CYS A 38 5.70 2.58 5.53
N GLY A 39 4.58 3.02 6.12
CA GLY A 39 4.48 3.28 7.56
C GLY A 39 4.59 2.03 8.44
N TRP A 40 4.43 0.84 7.85
CA TRP A 40 4.57 -0.43 8.56
C TRP A 40 5.84 -1.21 8.18
N CYS A 41 6.15 -1.31 6.89
CA CYS A 41 7.31 -2.06 6.42
C CYS A 41 8.62 -1.29 6.58
N GLY A 42 8.57 0.04 6.43
CA GLY A 42 9.76 0.88 6.32
C GLY A 42 10.48 0.79 4.98
N ASP A 43 9.97 0.00 4.03
CA ASP A 43 10.58 -0.13 2.70
C ASP A 43 10.38 1.15 1.86
N GLU A 44 11.48 1.60 1.27
CA GLU A 44 11.49 2.66 0.27
C GLU A 44 11.00 2.15 -1.09
N ASN A 45 10.65 3.08 -1.98
CA ASN A 45 10.28 2.70 -3.33
C ASN A 45 11.44 2.01 -4.06
N THR A 46 11.12 1.08 -4.97
CA THR A 46 12.12 0.41 -5.79
C THR A 46 12.85 1.42 -6.68
N PRO A 47 14.04 1.12 -7.22
CA PRO A 47 14.75 2.02 -8.14
C PRO A 47 13.93 2.44 -9.36
N GLU A 48 12.95 1.61 -9.76
CA GLU A 48 12.01 1.87 -10.84
C GLU A 48 10.83 2.78 -10.44
N GLY A 49 10.76 3.17 -9.15
CA GLY A 49 9.74 4.04 -8.59
C GLY A 49 8.47 3.31 -8.11
N HIS A 50 8.51 1.98 -7.99
CA HIS A 50 7.37 1.21 -7.50
C HIS A 50 7.34 1.13 -5.97
N ASP A 51 6.18 0.84 -5.38
CA ASP A 51 6.06 0.64 -3.94
C ASP A 51 7.00 -0.49 -3.47
N GLY A 52 7.84 -0.25 -2.47
CA GLY A 52 8.82 -1.22 -1.99
C GLY A 52 8.22 -2.52 -1.43
N CYS A 53 6.99 -2.45 -0.90
CA CYS A 53 6.31 -3.60 -0.33
C CYS A 53 5.74 -4.52 -1.41
N LEU A 54 5.40 -3.98 -2.58
CA LEU A 54 4.72 -4.70 -3.66
C LEU A 54 5.61 -4.96 -4.89
N GLY A 55 6.52 -4.04 -5.19
CA GLY A 55 7.28 -4.01 -6.43
C GLY A 55 6.38 -3.81 -7.66
N THR A 56 6.76 -4.42 -8.79
CA THR A 56 6.01 -4.36 -10.03
C THR A 56 4.92 -5.43 -10.07
N LEU A 57 3.65 -5.01 -10.18
CA LEU A 57 2.50 -5.90 -10.32
C LEU A 57 1.88 -5.76 -11.72
N PRO A 58 1.87 -6.82 -12.57
CA PRO A 58 1.34 -6.74 -13.92
C PRO A 58 -0.18 -6.56 -13.90
N GLY A 59 -0.69 -5.66 -14.75
CA GLY A 59 -2.13 -5.38 -14.85
C GLY A 59 -2.73 -4.58 -13.68
N VAL A 60 -1.91 -4.21 -12.70
CA VAL A 60 -2.31 -3.41 -11.54
C VAL A 60 -1.99 -1.94 -11.79
N ARG A 61 -2.96 -1.07 -11.50
CA ARG A 61 -2.83 0.38 -11.58
C ARG A 61 -2.34 0.97 -10.26
N ASN A 62 -2.89 0.48 -9.15
CA ASN A 62 -2.56 0.93 -7.80
C ASN A 62 -2.87 -0.20 -6.81
N ALA A 63 -2.07 -0.37 -5.77
CA ALA A 63 -2.29 -1.41 -4.77
C ALA A 63 -1.65 -1.05 -3.44
N CYS A 64 -2.19 -1.62 -2.36
CA CYS A 64 -1.56 -1.62 -1.05
C CYS A 64 -1.73 -3.00 -0.43
N CYS A 65 -0.67 -3.54 0.17
CA CYS A 65 -0.70 -4.84 0.85
C CYS A 65 -1.53 -4.84 2.15
N GLY A 66 -1.97 -3.67 2.64
CA GLY A 66 -2.69 -3.58 3.92
C GLY A 66 -1.81 -3.90 5.13
N HIS A 67 -0.50 -3.91 4.97
CA HIS A 67 0.42 -4.29 6.04
C HIS A 67 0.20 -3.45 7.31
N GLY A 68 -0.23 -4.13 8.38
CA GLY A 68 -0.59 -3.55 9.67
C GLY A 68 -2.10 -3.65 9.97
N VAL A 69 -2.96 -3.66 8.95
CA VAL A 69 -4.41 -3.88 9.05
C VAL A 69 -4.89 -4.52 7.74
N ASP A 70 -5.08 -5.83 7.74
CA ASP A 70 -5.36 -6.61 6.52
C ASP A 70 -6.59 -6.11 5.73
N ASP A 71 -7.59 -5.56 6.43
CA ASP A 71 -8.78 -4.97 5.81
C ASP A 71 -8.49 -3.72 4.95
N ASP A 72 -7.33 -3.08 5.15
CA ASP A 72 -6.88 -1.94 4.34
C ASP A 72 -6.19 -2.39 3.04
N ALA A 73 -6.01 -3.70 2.82
CA ALA A 73 -5.43 -4.21 1.58
C ALA A 73 -6.33 -3.90 0.39
N TYR A 74 -5.75 -3.53 -0.74
CA TYR A 74 -6.50 -3.35 -1.98
C TYR A 74 -5.65 -3.54 -3.22
N ILE A 75 -6.31 -3.90 -4.32
CA ILE A 75 -5.74 -3.92 -5.67
C ILE A 75 -6.73 -3.22 -6.59
N GLN A 76 -6.28 -2.19 -7.31
CA GLN A 76 -7.01 -1.56 -8.40
C GLN A 76 -6.36 -1.97 -9.72
N PHE A 77 -7.14 -2.57 -10.61
CA PHE A 77 -6.68 -3.00 -11.92
C PHE A 77 -6.78 -1.88 -12.95
N GLN A 78 -6.13 -2.07 -14.10
CA GLN A 78 -6.17 -1.10 -15.20
C GLN A 78 -7.57 -0.93 -15.81
N ASP A 79 -8.42 -1.96 -15.73
CA ASP A 79 -9.81 -1.92 -16.19
C ASP A 79 -10.78 -1.19 -15.24
N GLY A 80 -10.27 -0.74 -14.08
CA GLY A 80 -11.05 -0.05 -13.06
C GLY A 80 -11.72 -0.97 -12.03
N SER A 81 -11.61 -2.29 -12.17
CA SER A 81 -12.04 -3.21 -11.12
C SER A 81 -11.15 -3.12 -9.88
N GLU A 82 -11.71 -3.43 -8.71
CA GLU A 82 -10.98 -3.41 -7.45
C GLU A 82 -11.26 -4.64 -6.58
N LEU A 83 -10.24 -5.09 -5.86
CA LEU A 83 -10.32 -6.07 -4.77
C LEU A 83 -9.91 -5.37 -3.47
N ARG A 84 -10.50 -5.78 -2.34
CA ARG A 84 -10.23 -5.21 -1.01
C ARG A 84 -10.12 -6.28 0.07
N GLY A 85 -9.47 -5.93 1.17
CA GLY A 85 -9.31 -6.76 2.35
C GLY A 85 -8.75 -8.15 2.05
N LEU A 86 -9.42 -9.17 2.59
CA LEU A 86 -9.01 -10.58 2.43
C LEU A 86 -8.88 -11.00 0.96
N GLU A 87 -9.78 -10.58 0.07
CA GLU A 87 -9.72 -10.94 -1.35
C GLU A 87 -8.46 -10.36 -2.04
N ALA A 88 -8.09 -9.12 -1.68
CA ALA A 88 -6.83 -8.53 -2.16
C ALA A 88 -5.63 -9.31 -1.60
N GLY A 89 -5.65 -9.66 -0.30
CA GLY A 89 -4.63 -10.46 0.35
C GLY A 89 -4.42 -11.84 -0.29
N GLU A 90 -5.50 -12.54 -0.62
CA GLU A 90 -5.46 -13.81 -1.35
C GLU A 90 -4.91 -13.62 -2.76
N LYS A 91 -5.32 -12.54 -3.44
CA LYS A 91 -4.82 -12.27 -4.79
C LYS A 91 -3.32 -12.00 -4.83
N PHE A 92 -2.77 -11.29 -3.84
CA PHE A 92 -1.32 -11.12 -3.73
C PHE A 92 -0.60 -12.47 -3.59
N LYS A 93 -1.12 -13.41 -2.80
CA LYS A 93 -0.55 -14.77 -2.66
C LYS A 93 -0.57 -15.53 -3.98
N GLU A 94 -1.67 -15.44 -4.75
CA GLU A 94 -1.74 -16.03 -6.09
C GLU A 94 -0.69 -15.43 -7.04
N MET A 95 -0.56 -14.10 -7.05
CA MET A 95 0.41 -13.39 -7.90
C MET A 95 1.85 -13.74 -7.51
N GLU A 96 2.14 -13.91 -6.23
CA GLU A 96 3.45 -14.35 -5.71
C GLU A 96 3.80 -15.77 -6.21
N THR A 97 2.83 -16.68 -6.22
CA THR A 97 3.03 -18.04 -6.75
C THR A 97 3.22 -18.08 -8.26
N ALA A 98 2.58 -17.17 -9.00
CA ALA A 98 2.72 -17.05 -10.45
C ALA A 98 4.05 -16.42 -10.88
N PHE A 99 4.69 -15.62 -10.02
CA PHE A 99 5.87 -14.81 -10.36
C PHE A 99 7.14 -15.18 -9.58
N SER A 100 7.19 -16.33 -8.90
CA SER A 100 8.30 -16.79 -8.04
C SER A 100 9.69 -16.32 -8.49
N ARG A 101 10.18 -15.25 -7.84
CA ARG A 101 11.57 -14.90 -7.46
C ARG A 101 11.69 -13.42 -7.01
N ARG A 102 11.11 -13.05 -5.86
CA ARG A 102 11.70 -12.01 -4.95
C ARG A 102 10.99 -11.79 -3.61
N PHE A 103 9.78 -12.30 -3.43
CA PHE A 103 8.95 -11.99 -2.26
C PHE A 103 9.30 -12.77 -0.97
N ALA A 104 10.29 -13.67 -1.04
CA ALA A 104 10.70 -14.55 0.05
C ALA A 104 11.49 -13.86 1.19
N ARG A 105 11.39 -12.53 1.40
CA ARG A 105 12.16 -11.83 2.44
C ARG A 105 11.39 -11.17 3.58
N PHE A 106 10.05 -11.06 3.57
CA PHE A 106 9.39 -10.31 4.65
C PHE A 106 8.18 -10.94 5.35
N CYS A 107 7.31 -11.69 4.67
CA CYS A 107 6.09 -12.19 5.33
C CYS A 107 6.25 -13.44 6.22
N ARG A 108 7.42 -14.07 6.31
CA ARG A 108 7.63 -15.29 7.11
C ARG A 108 8.15 -15.09 8.54
N ASN A 109 8.60 -13.90 8.92
CA ASN A 109 9.35 -13.72 10.18
C ASN A 109 8.62 -12.96 11.31
N ARG A 110 7.29 -12.82 11.28
CA ARG A 110 6.57 -12.14 12.37
C ARG A 110 5.24 -12.77 12.81
N MET A 111 5.03 -14.06 12.55
CA MET A 111 4.00 -14.88 13.23
C MET A 111 4.63 -15.78 14.33
N SER A 112 5.80 -15.39 14.83
CA SER A 112 6.47 -16.06 15.95
C SER A 112 7.13 -14.97 16.81
N GLY A 113 6.31 -14.32 17.63
CA GLY A 113 6.70 -13.29 18.58
C GLY A 113 5.50 -12.86 19.39
#